data_AF-A0AAD5WGF7-F1
#
_entry.id   AF-A0AAD5WGF7-F1
#
_cell.length_a   1.000
_cell.length_b   1.000
_cell.length_c   1.000
_cell.angle_alpha   90.00
_cell.angle_beta   90.00
_cell.angle_gamma   90.00
#
_symmetry.space_group_name_H-M   'P 1'
#
loop_
_entity.id
_entity.type
_entity.pdbx_description
1 polymer ?
#
loop_
_entity_poly.entity_id
_entity_poly.type
_entity_poly.pdbx_seq_one_letter_code
_entity_poly.pdbx_strand_id
1 'polypeptide(L)'
;MLIFFGYHPEIGFVHNVQIFNFENRSWRFGNTKDQVYGRFRHSSVQYKTDTGDVIFIYGGTMWSKTQTNLTDSLMRYDVKHEKWTNLPPSGIQLFLHTATILNGLMIVVGGSGYNTSESRAKQECFSSMVQVYDIACKQWFNISSDATQLRRYGHTAVATNDELFIWGGFNGKMLNDVWRFTAAKCSSATRPDECRSLSDGVKCVFADRLCVKFYPFVSYKQSFLSFIKNESPKSMSECRNTALRQALQVCDEQVDCVSCISEPGCGWCPTGDQCLPSDRDCLDGQVMLTTWEKCSLARDPPPPRPCGMANDCRSCKLLAHCNWYTAEGKAGCIPLSDEVLLRKEQQDRELDRVSSSNLPHRLVSTLPPIPPGQNLSYCPLPCSLLQTCADCLQETKCMWCPSTNRCINLEAYTLSFAYGQCHSWLAGHAHGFSIAKSCRIESSNCSVHKTCAECQLSPECGWLDDGSRTGLGNCIPGSSRGPLEPINDFHSEQWYFVDCPACQCNGHSMCNGSRHTLGGIQEVCGECQHNTMGRHCEICAPGYFGDPRNGDHCSACQCNGQSDTCDNITGVCHCRTKGVIGTNCDRCDQNTTGSQRMALHVTMNLVSILFSPLN
;
A
#
# COMPACT_ATOMS: atom_id res chain seq x y z
N MET A 1 -19.86 13.97 13.32
CA MET A 1 -18.84 13.37 12.43
C MET A 1 -19.47 12.22 11.68
N LEU A 2 -19.22 12.12 10.37
CA LEU A 2 -19.67 10.99 9.55
C LEU A 2 -18.45 10.17 9.13
N ILE A 3 -18.52 8.86 9.28
CA ILE A 3 -17.51 7.91 8.82
C ILE A 3 -18.17 7.01 7.78
N PHE A 4 -17.59 6.98 6.59
CA PHE A 4 -18.08 6.18 5.48
C PHE A 4 -17.21 4.94 5.35
N PHE A 5 -17.86 3.78 5.35
CA PHE A 5 -17.24 2.51 5.00
C PHE A 5 -16.03 2.13 5.86
N GLY A 6 -14.97 1.60 5.25
CA GLY A 6 -13.74 1.17 5.92
C GLY A 6 -13.48 -0.33 5.82
N TYR A 7 -12.46 -0.79 6.54
CA TYR A 7 -12.08 -2.19 6.62
C TYR A 7 -12.08 -2.63 8.09
N HIS A 8 -12.80 -3.70 8.40
CA HIS A 8 -12.83 -4.34 9.70
C HIS A 8 -12.00 -5.62 9.65
N PRO A 9 -11.09 -5.87 10.62
CA PRO A 9 -10.19 -7.03 10.57
C PRO A 9 -10.89 -8.39 10.48
N GLU A 10 -12.09 -8.51 11.05
CA GLU A 10 -12.83 -9.79 11.10
C GLU A 10 -13.87 -10.00 10.00
N ILE A 11 -14.44 -8.91 9.46
CA ILE A 11 -15.57 -8.96 8.52
C ILE A 11 -15.26 -8.23 7.19
N GLY A 12 -14.02 -7.77 7.01
CA GLY A 12 -13.59 -7.14 5.77
C GLY A 12 -14.27 -5.79 5.51
N PHE A 13 -14.96 -5.66 4.37
CA PHE A 13 -15.44 -4.37 3.88
C PHE A 13 -16.67 -3.89 4.68
N VAL A 14 -16.53 -2.73 5.31
CA VAL A 14 -17.64 -2.08 6.01
C VAL A 14 -18.47 -1.29 5.00
N HIS A 15 -19.80 -1.46 5.03
CA HIS A 15 -20.73 -0.77 4.13
C HIS A 15 -21.60 0.29 4.82
N ASN A 16 -21.63 0.32 6.16
CA ASN A 16 -22.47 1.23 6.91
C ASN A 16 -21.88 2.63 7.03
N VAL A 17 -22.75 3.63 7.06
CA VAL A 17 -22.40 4.99 7.49
C VAL A 17 -22.48 5.04 9.02
N GLN A 18 -21.40 5.44 9.67
CA GLN A 18 -21.34 5.59 11.12
C GLN A 18 -21.38 7.09 11.46
N ILE A 19 -22.34 7.49 12.27
CA ILE A 19 -22.61 8.89 12.58
C ILE A 19 -22.40 9.10 14.07
N PHE A 20 -21.40 9.92 14.40
CA PHE A 20 -21.16 10.38 15.76
C PHE A 20 -21.75 11.76 15.97
N ASN A 21 -22.65 11.89 16.93
CA ASN A 21 -23.20 13.18 17.34
C ASN A 21 -22.37 13.73 18.51
N PHE A 22 -21.81 14.93 18.33
CA PHE A 22 -20.96 15.58 19.34
C PHE A 22 -21.74 16.14 20.54
N GLU A 23 -23.01 16.52 20.35
CA GLU A 23 -23.85 17.09 21.41
C GLU A 23 -24.19 16.03 22.46
N ASN A 24 -24.63 14.85 22.01
CA ASN A 24 -25.04 13.76 22.91
C ASN A 24 -23.97 12.66 23.06
N ARG A 25 -22.82 12.77 22.36
CA ARG A 25 -21.69 11.83 22.38
C ARG A 25 -22.08 10.38 22.07
N SER A 26 -23.07 10.19 21.19
CA SER A 26 -23.57 8.86 20.82
C SER A 26 -23.24 8.50 19.36
N TRP A 27 -23.10 7.20 19.13
CA TRP A 27 -22.97 6.62 17.80
C TRP A 27 -24.30 6.07 17.32
N ARG A 28 -24.57 6.24 16.03
CA ARG A 28 -25.64 5.52 15.33
C ARG A 28 -25.19 5.13 13.93
N PHE A 29 -25.88 4.17 13.34
CA PHE A 29 -25.77 3.91 11.91
C PHE A 29 -26.71 4.84 11.14
N GLY A 30 -26.29 5.25 9.94
CA GLY A 30 -27.15 5.93 8.98
C GLY A 30 -28.16 4.97 8.34
N ASN A 31 -29.02 5.49 7.47
CA ASN A 31 -30.02 4.74 6.73
C ASN A 31 -29.40 3.54 5.98
N THR A 32 -29.88 2.34 6.30
CA THR A 32 -29.42 1.06 5.72
C THR A 32 -30.30 0.56 4.58
N LYS A 33 -31.38 1.26 4.25
CA LYS A 33 -32.29 0.87 3.16
C LYS A 33 -31.60 0.89 1.80
N ASP A 34 -30.72 1.86 1.58
CA ASP A 34 -29.89 1.94 0.39
C ASP A 34 -28.71 0.96 0.52
N GLN A 35 -28.70 -0.06 -0.33
CA GLN A 35 -27.70 -1.12 -0.30
C GLN A 35 -26.49 -0.73 -1.15
N VAL A 36 -25.45 -0.25 -0.48
CA VAL A 36 -24.18 0.16 -1.12
C VAL A 36 -23.07 -0.87 -0.87
N TYR A 37 -22.12 -0.98 -1.80
CA TYR A 37 -20.91 -1.77 -1.59
C TYR A 37 -19.96 -1.08 -0.61
N GLY A 38 -19.45 -1.85 0.35
CA GLY A 38 -18.39 -1.38 1.24
C GLY A 38 -17.10 -1.13 0.47
N ARG A 39 -16.35 -0.12 0.89
CA ARG A 39 -15.07 0.27 0.27
C ARG A 39 -14.10 0.87 1.29
N PHE A 40 -12.82 0.83 1.01
CA PHE A 40 -11.80 1.48 1.84
C PHE A 40 -10.68 2.08 0.97
N ARG A 41 -9.76 2.86 1.55
CA ARG A 41 -8.75 3.66 0.81
C ARG A 41 -9.35 4.67 -0.20
N HIS A 42 -10.63 4.97 -0.06
CA HIS A 42 -11.35 6.00 -0.81
C HIS A 42 -11.09 7.37 -0.17
N SER A 43 -11.47 8.44 -0.88
CA SER A 43 -11.55 9.78 -0.30
C SER A 43 -13.01 10.17 -0.07
N SER A 44 -13.25 10.99 0.94
CA SER A 44 -14.55 11.62 1.15
C SER A 44 -14.37 13.11 1.40
N VAL A 45 -15.26 13.93 0.82
CA VAL A 45 -15.16 15.39 0.94
C VAL A 45 -16.55 16.01 1.07
N GLN A 46 -16.69 16.94 2.01
CA GLN A 46 -17.92 17.68 2.25
C GLN A 46 -18.08 18.82 1.25
N TYR A 47 -19.28 18.95 0.72
CA TYR A 47 -19.73 20.07 -0.08
C TYR A 47 -21.00 20.65 0.53
N LYS A 48 -20.93 21.90 0.97
CA LYS A 48 -22.05 22.60 1.59
C LYS A 48 -22.97 23.16 0.51
N THR A 49 -24.28 22.95 0.68
CA THR A 49 -25.30 23.53 -0.20
C THR A 49 -26.42 24.18 0.60
N ASP A 50 -27.14 25.11 -0.01
CA ASP A 50 -28.27 25.77 0.63
C ASP A 50 -29.39 24.79 1.05
N THR A 51 -29.50 23.65 0.37
CA THR A 51 -30.52 22.63 0.64
C THR A 51 -30.07 21.59 1.67
N GLY A 52 -28.80 21.61 2.05
CA GLY A 52 -28.18 20.69 3.01
C GLY A 52 -26.76 20.28 2.62
N ASP A 53 -26.05 19.68 3.56
CA ASP A 53 -24.70 19.18 3.29
C ASP A 53 -24.74 17.91 2.45
N VAL A 54 -23.75 17.81 1.56
CA VAL A 54 -23.54 16.67 0.68
C VAL A 54 -22.13 16.16 0.88
N ILE A 55 -21.95 14.85 0.94
CA ILE A 55 -20.62 14.23 0.95
C ILE A 55 -20.39 13.51 -0.38
N PHE A 56 -19.27 13.80 -1.02
CA PHE A 56 -18.79 13.04 -2.17
C PHE A 56 -17.82 11.95 -1.69
N ILE A 57 -17.98 10.74 -2.23
CA ILE A 57 -17.10 9.60 -1.96
C ILE A 57 -16.55 9.11 -3.29
N TYR A 58 -15.23 9.06 -3.44
CA TYR A 58 -14.59 8.72 -4.70
C TYR A 58 -13.53 7.64 -4.56
N GLY A 59 -13.56 6.73 -5.54
CA GLY A 59 -12.55 5.70 -5.73
C GLY A 59 -12.42 4.74 -4.55
N GLY A 60 -11.18 4.31 -4.32
CA GLY A 60 -10.80 3.32 -3.32
C GLY A 60 -10.86 1.90 -3.85
N THR A 61 -10.94 0.97 -2.92
CA THR A 61 -10.98 -0.46 -3.15
C THR A 61 -12.35 -0.99 -2.76
N MET A 62 -12.99 -1.76 -3.63
CA MET A 62 -14.32 -2.35 -3.43
C MET A 62 -14.34 -3.82 -3.84
N TRP A 63 -15.31 -4.57 -3.32
CA TRP A 63 -15.56 -5.94 -3.75
C TRP A 63 -16.47 -5.97 -4.99
N SER A 64 -16.10 -6.72 -6.02
CA SER A 64 -16.94 -6.93 -7.21
C SER A 64 -16.80 -8.35 -7.77
N LYS A 65 -17.95 -8.98 -8.05
CA LYS A 65 -18.17 -10.33 -8.62
C LYS A 65 -17.50 -11.47 -7.83
N THR A 66 -16.17 -11.53 -7.74
CA THR A 66 -15.39 -12.54 -6.97
C THR A 66 -14.01 -12.05 -6.50
N GLN A 67 -13.68 -10.77 -6.68
CA GLN A 67 -12.35 -10.25 -6.35
C GLN A 67 -12.40 -8.80 -5.84
N THR A 68 -11.36 -8.44 -5.11
CA THR A 68 -11.10 -7.06 -4.71
C THR A 68 -10.60 -6.27 -5.92
N ASN A 69 -11.30 -5.20 -6.28
CA ASN A 69 -10.93 -4.31 -7.38
C ASN A 69 -10.83 -2.86 -6.87
N LEU A 70 -9.97 -2.05 -7.49
CA LEU A 70 -10.12 -0.60 -7.39
C LEU A 70 -11.36 -0.14 -8.15
N THR A 71 -11.79 1.07 -7.86
CA THR A 71 -12.94 1.69 -8.51
C THR A 71 -12.64 3.13 -8.88
N ASP A 72 -13.31 3.61 -9.92
CA ASP A 72 -13.38 4.98 -10.40
C ASP A 72 -14.76 5.61 -10.12
N SER A 73 -15.58 4.92 -9.33
CA SER A 73 -16.94 5.34 -9.02
C SER A 73 -16.96 6.56 -8.10
N LEU A 74 -17.84 7.50 -8.43
CA LEU A 74 -18.18 8.65 -7.61
C LEU A 74 -19.60 8.48 -7.07
N MET A 75 -19.75 8.65 -5.76
CA MET A 75 -21.05 8.58 -5.10
C MET A 75 -21.28 9.88 -4.32
N ARG A 76 -22.55 10.27 -4.25
CA ARG A 76 -23.04 11.40 -3.47
C ARG A 76 -23.93 10.88 -2.34
N TYR A 77 -23.66 11.34 -1.12
CA TYR A 77 -24.51 11.11 0.04
C TYR A 77 -25.16 12.43 0.48
N ASP A 78 -26.49 12.47 0.46
CA ASP A 78 -27.28 13.57 1.02
C ASP A 78 -27.39 13.37 2.54
N VAL A 79 -26.85 14.30 3.32
CA VAL A 79 -26.79 14.16 4.79
C VAL A 79 -28.17 14.34 5.43
N LYS A 80 -29.04 15.17 4.85
CA LYS A 80 -30.35 15.49 5.41
C LYS A 80 -31.34 14.35 5.20
N HIS A 81 -31.33 13.75 4.01
CA HIS A 81 -32.24 12.67 3.63
C HIS A 81 -31.61 11.28 3.80
N GLU A 82 -30.32 11.22 4.15
CA GLU A 82 -29.54 9.98 4.28
C GLU A 82 -29.66 9.09 3.04
N LYS A 83 -29.51 9.70 1.87
CA LYS A 83 -29.78 9.07 0.57
C LYS A 83 -28.55 9.05 -0.32
N TRP A 84 -28.35 7.93 -1.00
CA TRP A 84 -27.27 7.75 -1.96
C TRP A 84 -27.66 8.12 -3.39
N THR A 85 -26.69 8.59 -4.16
CA THR A 85 -26.83 8.82 -5.61
C THR A 85 -25.51 8.52 -6.30
N ASN A 86 -25.52 7.63 -7.28
CA ASN A 86 -24.37 7.37 -8.13
C ASN A 86 -24.16 8.53 -9.12
N LEU A 87 -22.91 8.92 -9.30
CA LEU A 87 -22.50 9.97 -10.22
C LEU A 87 -21.61 9.40 -11.33
N PRO A 88 -21.42 10.13 -12.45
CA PRO A 88 -20.60 9.64 -13.55
C PRO A 88 -19.19 9.23 -13.07
N PRO A 89 -18.71 8.03 -13.46
CA PRO A 89 -17.36 7.58 -13.12
C PRO A 89 -16.30 8.40 -13.85
N SER A 90 -15.08 8.40 -13.32
CA SER A 90 -13.98 9.17 -13.92
C SER A 90 -13.27 8.45 -15.07
N GLY A 91 -13.42 7.12 -15.18
CA GLY A 91 -12.64 6.27 -16.06
C GLY A 91 -11.25 5.89 -15.51
N ILE A 92 -10.86 6.42 -14.34
CA ILE A 92 -9.54 6.23 -13.72
C ILE A 92 -9.69 5.69 -12.30
N GLN A 93 -9.21 4.47 -12.09
CA GLN A 93 -9.37 3.78 -10.81
C GLN A 93 -8.21 4.12 -9.87
N LEU A 94 -8.50 4.70 -8.71
CA LEU A 94 -7.50 5.25 -7.79
C LEU A 94 -7.81 4.91 -6.33
N PHE A 95 -6.77 4.71 -5.53
CA PHE A 95 -6.86 4.61 -4.06
C PHE A 95 -5.76 5.40 -3.37
N LEU A 96 -5.94 5.72 -2.08
CA LEU A 96 -5.03 6.57 -1.28
C LEU A 96 -4.69 7.92 -1.94
N HIS A 97 -5.62 8.43 -2.75
CA HIS A 97 -5.62 9.80 -3.25
C HIS A 97 -6.27 10.72 -2.21
N THR A 98 -6.15 12.03 -2.40
CA THR A 98 -6.92 13.01 -1.63
C THR A 98 -7.99 13.67 -2.50
N ALA A 99 -9.07 14.11 -1.89
CA ALA A 99 -10.10 14.91 -2.53
C ALA A 99 -10.40 16.15 -1.72
N THR A 100 -10.54 17.28 -2.38
CA THR A 100 -10.88 18.58 -1.77
C THR A 100 -11.91 19.31 -2.62
N ILE A 101 -12.67 20.21 -2.01
CA ILE A 101 -13.53 21.14 -2.74
C ILE A 101 -12.80 22.48 -2.85
N LEU A 102 -12.67 22.99 -4.07
CA LEU A 102 -12.16 24.32 -4.33
C LEU A 102 -13.04 24.97 -5.41
N ASN A 103 -13.66 26.12 -5.09
CA ASN A 103 -14.41 26.94 -6.05
C ASN A 103 -15.46 26.19 -6.90
N GLY A 104 -16.25 25.30 -6.27
CA GLY A 104 -17.31 24.53 -6.94
C GLY A 104 -16.82 23.31 -7.73
N LEU A 105 -15.52 23.00 -7.63
CA LEU A 105 -14.88 21.84 -8.22
C LEU A 105 -14.44 20.89 -7.10
N MET A 106 -14.60 19.59 -7.33
CA MET A 106 -13.96 18.56 -6.53
C MET A 106 -12.63 18.21 -7.19
N ILE A 107 -11.52 18.53 -6.52
CA ILE A 107 -10.15 18.28 -7.00
C ILE A 107 -9.62 17.03 -6.31
N VAL A 108 -9.21 16.05 -7.11
CA VAL A 108 -8.60 14.80 -6.67
C VAL A 108 -7.13 14.80 -7.06
N VAL A 109 -6.25 14.56 -6.10
CA VAL A 109 -4.80 14.62 -6.33
C VAL A 109 -4.13 13.29 -6.01
N GLY A 110 -3.26 12.87 -6.93
CA GLY A 110 -2.33 11.76 -6.77
C GLY A 110 -3.02 10.40 -6.56
N GLY A 111 -2.47 9.61 -5.65
CA GLY A 111 -2.91 8.25 -5.40
C GLY A 111 -2.15 7.21 -6.22
N SER A 112 -2.58 5.96 -6.09
CA SER A 112 -2.07 4.83 -6.86
C SER A 112 -3.23 4.18 -7.60
N GLY A 113 -3.02 3.77 -8.85
CA GLY A 113 -4.10 3.30 -9.70
C GLY A 113 -3.64 2.73 -11.03
N TYR A 114 -4.61 2.37 -11.85
CA TYR A 114 -4.40 1.92 -13.22
C TYR A 114 -5.23 2.78 -14.16
N ASN A 115 -4.58 3.20 -15.24
CA ASN A 115 -5.27 3.77 -16.38
C ASN A 115 -5.68 2.62 -17.31
N THR A 116 -6.98 2.42 -17.52
CA THR A 116 -7.54 1.36 -18.38
C THR A 116 -7.17 1.53 -19.85
N SER A 117 -6.74 2.73 -20.26
CA SER A 117 -6.29 3.04 -21.61
C SER A 117 -4.80 2.75 -21.87
N GLU A 118 -4.03 2.42 -20.82
CA GLU A 118 -2.58 2.18 -20.92
C GLU A 118 -2.22 0.70 -20.74
N SER A 119 -1.17 0.25 -21.43
CA SER A 119 -0.69 -1.12 -21.30
C SER A 119 -0.07 -1.38 -19.93
N ARG A 120 -0.24 -2.60 -19.39
CA ARG A 120 0.30 -3.03 -18.07
C ARG A 120 1.80 -2.76 -17.89
N ALA A 121 2.58 -2.66 -18.98
CA ALA A 121 4.01 -2.42 -18.94
C ALA A 121 4.40 -0.95 -18.65
N LYS A 122 3.47 0.01 -18.76
CA LYS A 122 3.72 1.44 -18.51
C LYS A 122 3.08 1.97 -17.22
N GLN A 123 2.50 1.08 -16.42
CA GLN A 123 1.70 1.49 -15.28
C GLN A 123 2.56 2.11 -14.17
N GLU A 124 2.29 3.38 -13.87
CA GLU A 124 2.99 4.12 -12.84
C GLU A 124 2.44 3.82 -11.43
N CYS A 125 3.31 3.42 -10.49
CA CYS A 125 2.90 3.11 -9.11
C CYS A 125 2.38 4.33 -8.33
N PHE A 126 2.83 5.53 -8.70
CA PHE A 126 2.52 6.79 -8.04
C PHE A 126 2.06 7.80 -9.10
N SER A 127 0.84 8.30 -8.96
CA SER A 127 0.23 9.24 -9.89
C SER A 127 0.58 10.69 -9.52
N SER A 128 0.97 11.51 -10.50
CA SER A 128 0.98 12.98 -10.40
C SER A 128 -0.31 13.61 -10.92
N MET A 129 -1.30 12.81 -11.28
CA MET A 129 -2.52 13.29 -11.91
C MET A 129 -3.35 14.14 -10.95
N VAL A 130 -3.89 15.22 -11.50
CA VAL A 130 -4.90 16.06 -10.86
C VAL A 130 -6.19 15.90 -11.66
N GLN A 131 -7.14 15.14 -11.12
CA GLN A 131 -8.47 15.00 -11.69
C GLN A 131 -9.41 16.01 -11.07
N VAL A 132 -10.34 16.51 -11.86
CA VAL A 132 -11.32 17.49 -11.41
C VAL A 132 -12.71 17.05 -11.82
N TYR A 133 -13.59 17.00 -10.84
CA TYR A 133 -15.02 16.81 -11.06
C TYR A 133 -15.74 18.15 -10.91
N ASP A 134 -16.33 18.60 -12.02
CA ASP A 134 -17.22 19.75 -12.03
C ASP A 134 -18.58 19.35 -11.43
N ILE A 135 -18.86 19.84 -10.22
CA ILE A 135 -20.05 19.47 -9.47
C ILE A 135 -21.33 19.92 -10.19
N ALA A 136 -21.29 21.07 -10.86
CA ALA A 136 -22.46 21.62 -11.55
C ALA A 136 -22.69 20.94 -12.91
N CYS A 137 -21.62 20.63 -13.65
CA CYS A 137 -21.71 19.94 -14.95
C CYS A 137 -21.80 18.42 -14.82
N LYS A 138 -21.51 17.88 -13.63
CA LYS A 138 -21.38 16.45 -13.35
C LYS A 138 -20.35 15.74 -14.25
N GLN A 139 -19.23 16.40 -14.52
CA GLN A 139 -18.25 15.91 -15.48
C GLN A 139 -16.83 15.92 -14.94
N TRP A 140 -16.07 14.93 -15.39
CA TRP A 140 -14.65 14.80 -15.10
C TRP A 140 -13.81 15.45 -16.20
N PHE A 141 -12.76 16.14 -15.80
CA PHE A 141 -11.66 16.58 -16.66
C PHE A 141 -10.34 16.48 -15.89
N ASN A 142 -9.23 16.49 -16.62
CA ASN A 142 -7.89 16.43 -16.02
C ASN A 142 -7.20 17.78 -16.19
N ILE A 143 -6.54 18.24 -15.13
CA ILE A 143 -5.60 19.35 -15.23
C ILE A 143 -4.26 18.76 -15.65
N SER A 144 -3.74 19.19 -16.79
CA SER A 144 -2.39 18.82 -17.23
C SER A 144 -1.39 19.53 -16.33
N SER A 145 -0.71 18.78 -15.47
CA SER A 145 0.44 19.27 -14.73
C SER A 145 1.67 18.49 -15.17
N ASP A 146 2.66 19.18 -15.72
CA ASP A 146 4.00 18.62 -15.97
C ASP A 146 4.79 18.35 -14.67
N ALA A 147 4.12 18.46 -13.52
CA ALA A 147 4.68 18.27 -12.19
C ALA A 147 4.87 16.78 -11.87
N THR A 148 5.83 16.13 -12.53
CA THR A 148 6.30 14.78 -12.19
C THR A 148 6.73 14.64 -10.73
N GLN A 149 7.10 15.75 -10.09
CA GLN A 149 7.43 15.84 -8.67
C GLN A 149 6.21 15.68 -7.73
N LEU A 150 5.00 15.81 -8.26
CA LEU A 150 3.75 15.64 -7.49
C LEU A 150 3.40 14.16 -7.27
N ARG A 151 4.08 13.22 -7.93
CA ARG A 151 3.80 11.77 -7.82
C ARG A 151 3.84 11.31 -6.37
N ARG A 152 2.68 10.95 -5.79
CA ARG A 152 2.55 10.49 -4.40
C ARG A 152 1.18 9.87 -4.12
N TYR A 153 1.10 8.99 -3.12
CA TYR A 153 -0.16 8.57 -2.48
C TYR A 153 -0.07 8.71 -0.96
N GLY A 154 -1.20 8.56 -0.26
CA GLY A 154 -1.25 8.58 1.21
C GLY A 154 -0.89 9.93 1.82
N HIS A 155 -1.01 10.99 1.04
CA HIS A 155 -0.80 12.38 1.46
C HIS A 155 -2.09 12.96 2.05
N THR A 156 -1.99 14.16 2.63
CA THR A 156 -3.16 14.96 3.03
C THR A 156 -3.27 16.18 2.12
N ALA A 157 -4.50 16.59 1.80
CA ALA A 157 -4.74 17.82 1.07
C ALA A 157 -5.84 18.64 1.73
N VAL A 158 -5.65 19.96 1.76
CA VAL A 158 -6.56 20.91 2.39
C VAL A 158 -6.74 22.11 1.48
N ALA A 159 -8.00 22.43 1.17
CA ALA A 159 -8.35 23.62 0.40
C ALA A 159 -8.76 24.77 1.32
N THR A 160 -8.29 25.98 1.02
CA THR A 160 -8.59 27.22 1.74
C THR A 160 -8.79 28.37 0.76
N ASN A 161 -9.96 29.00 0.76
CA ASN A 161 -10.30 30.11 -0.16
C ASN A 161 -10.04 29.76 -1.64
N ASP A 162 -8.88 30.17 -2.17
CA ASP A 162 -8.42 29.97 -3.55
C ASP A 162 -7.13 29.14 -3.65
N GLU A 163 -6.73 28.50 -2.56
CA GLU A 163 -5.49 27.73 -2.48
C GLU A 163 -5.77 26.29 -2.05
N LEU A 164 -4.96 25.38 -2.56
CA LEU A 164 -4.93 23.98 -2.19
C LEU A 164 -3.52 23.64 -1.71
N PHE A 165 -3.42 23.12 -0.49
CA PHE A 165 -2.18 22.64 0.09
C PHE A 165 -2.16 21.13 0.10
N ILE A 166 -1.02 20.54 -0.27
CA ILE A 166 -0.78 19.10 -0.24
C ILE A 166 0.45 18.85 0.62
N TRP A 167 0.31 17.95 1.59
CA TRP A 167 1.32 17.67 2.60
C TRP A 167 1.75 16.22 2.59
N GLY A 168 3.07 16.03 2.49
CA GLY A 168 3.73 14.74 2.62
C GLY A 168 3.22 13.69 1.63
N GLY A 169 3.23 12.44 2.05
CA GLY A 169 2.89 11.28 1.24
C GLY A 169 4.07 10.36 0.98
N PHE A 170 3.90 9.43 0.06
CA PHE A 170 4.92 8.43 -0.28
C PHE A 170 5.04 8.23 -1.79
N ASN A 171 6.27 8.14 -2.27
CA ASN A 171 6.60 7.87 -3.68
C ASN A 171 7.77 6.89 -3.86
N GLY A 172 7.99 6.03 -2.86
CA GLY A 172 9.22 5.24 -2.69
C GLY A 172 10.08 5.78 -1.54
N LYS A 173 9.89 7.05 -1.16
CA LYS A 173 10.40 7.67 0.06
C LYS A 173 9.27 8.40 0.78
N MET A 174 9.36 8.52 2.10
CA MET A 174 8.48 9.37 2.88
C MET A 174 8.76 10.84 2.54
N LEU A 175 7.70 11.58 2.24
CA LEU A 175 7.78 12.98 1.85
C LEU A 175 7.38 13.89 3.01
N ASN A 176 8.11 14.98 3.18
CA ASN A 176 7.87 16.02 4.19
C ASN A 176 7.68 17.41 3.56
N ASP A 177 7.47 17.46 2.24
CA ASP A 177 7.28 18.67 1.47
C ASP A 177 5.83 19.17 1.52
N VAL A 178 5.67 20.45 1.17
CA VAL A 178 4.39 21.14 1.05
C VAL A 178 4.26 21.66 -0.36
N TRP A 179 3.20 21.26 -1.06
CA TRP A 179 2.83 21.83 -2.34
C TRP A 179 1.67 22.79 -2.16
N ARG A 180 1.79 23.97 -2.74
CA ARG A 180 0.71 24.95 -2.82
C ARG A 180 0.28 25.09 -4.28
N PHE A 181 -0.98 24.85 -4.52
CA PHE A 181 -1.66 25.15 -5.78
C PHE A 181 -2.55 26.38 -5.57
N THR A 182 -2.48 27.35 -6.48
CA THR A 182 -3.28 28.58 -6.44
C THR A 182 -4.23 28.58 -7.63
N ALA A 183 -5.52 28.68 -7.36
CA ALA A 183 -6.53 28.71 -8.41
C ALA A 183 -6.39 29.94 -9.30
N ALA A 184 -6.76 29.80 -10.58
CA ALA A 184 -6.85 30.94 -11.48
C ALA A 184 -7.88 31.97 -10.99
N LYS A 185 -7.67 33.24 -11.35
CA LYS A 185 -8.61 34.32 -11.04
C LYS A 185 -9.50 34.56 -12.25
N CYS A 186 -10.82 34.40 -12.10
CA CYS A 186 -11.75 34.67 -13.22
C CYS A 186 -11.57 36.05 -13.83
N SER A 187 -11.20 37.06 -13.04
CA SER A 187 -10.92 38.43 -13.51
C SER A 187 -9.75 38.54 -14.48
N SER A 188 -8.94 37.49 -14.69
CA SER A 188 -7.89 37.48 -15.72
C SER A 188 -8.47 37.36 -17.13
N ALA A 189 -9.64 36.75 -17.29
CA ALA A 189 -10.31 36.60 -18.57
C ALA A 189 -11.25 37.77 -18.84
N THR A 190 -11.12 38.36 -20.02
CA THR A 190 -11.97 39.48 -20.45
C THR A 190 -12.99 39.06 -21.50
N ARG A 191 -12.78 37.91 -22.14
CA ARG A 191 -13.64 37.38 -23.19
C ARG A 191 -14.50 36.22 -22.68
N PRO A 192 -15.74 36.05 -23.19
CA PRO A 192 -16.62 34.96 -22.77
C PRO A 192 -16.01 33.56 -22.92
N ASP A 193 -15.36 33.28 -24.04
CA ASP A 193 -14.81 31.94 -24.33
C ASP A 193 -13.60 31.61 -23.45
N GLU A 194 -12.72 32.60 -23.25
CA GLU A 194 -11.59 32.52 -22.34
C GLU A 194 -12.07 32.28 -20.90
N CYS A 195 -13.09 33.02 -20.46
CA CYS A 195 -13.70 32.86 -19.14
C CYS A 195 -14.25 31.45 -18.91
N ARG A 196 -14.95 30.88 -19.90
CA ARG A 196 -15.47 29.50 -19.81
C ARG A 196 -14.38 28.44 -19.86
N SER A 197 -13.23 28.74 -20.46
CA SER A 197 -12.09 27.83 -20.55
C SER A 197 -11.20 27.80 -19.31
N LEU A 198 -11.34 28.77 -18.39
CA LEU A 198 -10.61 28.77 -17.12
C LEU A 198 -11.09 27.60 -16.25
N SER A 199 -10.20 26.62 -16.06
CA SER A 199 -10.49 25.38 -15.33
C SER A 199 -9.44 25.03 -14.27
N ASP A 200 -8.38 25.84 -14.12
CA ASP A 200 -7.31 25.65 -13.15
C ASP A 200 -7.79 26.01 -11.73
N GLY A 201 -8.48 25.08 -11.09
CA GLY A 201 -8.94 25.20 -9.70
C GLY A 201 -10.04 26.22 -9.45
N VAL A 202 -10.66 26.73 -10.52
CA VAL A 202 -11.80 27.65 -10.45
C VAL A 202 -12.77 27.33 -11.57
N LYS A 203 -14.07 27.43 -11.28
CA LYS A 203 -15.10 27.50 -12.31
C LYS A 203 -15.54 28.94 -12.48
N CYS A 204 -15.47 29.46 -13.70
CA CYS A 204 -15.83 30.82 -14.02
C CYS A 204 -17.06 30.89 -14.93
N VAL A 205 -17.83 31.97 -14.78
CA VAL A 205 -18.97 32.29 -15.64
C VAL A 205 -18.87 33.74 -16.09
N PHE A 206 -19.17 33.97 -17.38
CA PHE A 206 -19.18 35.32 -17.93
C PHE A 206 -20.57 35.93 -17.73
N ALA A 207 -20.69 36.90 -16.82
CA ALA A 207 -21.93 37.57 -16.45
C ALA A 207 -21.72 39.08 -16.43
N ASP A 208 -22.69 39.85 -16.92
CA ASP A 208 -22.64 41.32 -16.94
C ASP A 208 -21.36 41.92 -17.53
N ARG A 209 -20.87 41.31 -18.63
CA ARG A 209 -19.62 41.67 -19.33
C ARG A 209 -18.34 41.48 -18.50
N LEU A 210 -18.42 40.75 -17.39
CA LEU A 210 -17.28 40.42 -16.54
C LEU A 210 -17.17 38.90 -16.39
N CYS A 211 -15.94 38.42 -16.26
CA CYS A 211 -15.71 37.04 -15.87
C CYS A 211 -15.66 36.95 -14.34
N VAL A 212 -16.63 36.25 -13.76
CA VAL A 212 -16.77 36.11 -12.31
C VAL A 212 -16.74 34.65 -11.91
N LYS A 213 -16.40 34.39 -10.64
CA LYS A 213 -16.45 33.03 -10.09
C LYS A 213 -17.88 32.50 -10.13
N PHE A 214 -18.01 31.22 -10.46
CA PHE A 214 -19.28 30.52 -10.42
C PHE A 214 -19.63 30.16 -8.96
N TYR A 215 -20.78 30.63 -8.53
CA TYR A 215 -21.42 30.38 -7.26
C TYR A 215 -22.73 29.66 -7.56
N PRO A 216 -22.83 28.35 -7.25
CA PRO A 216 -24.00 27.55 -7.61
C PRO A 216 -25.32 28.05 -7.01
N PHE A 217 -25.23 28.87 -5.96
CA PHE A 217 -26.36 29.44 -5.23
C PHE A 217 -26.80 30.82 -5.75
N VAL A 218 -26.04 31.41 -6.67
CA VAL A 218 -26.37 32.69 -7.27
C VAL A 218 -27.02 32.45 -8.62
N SER A 219 -28.24 32.98 -8.80
CA SER A 219 -28.89 32.99 -10.11
C SER A 219 -28.19 34.00 -11.01
N TYR A 220 -27.33 33.50 -11.90
CA TYR A 220 -26.78 34.28 -13.01
C TYR A 220 -27.89 34.48 -14.06
N LYS A 221 -28.86 35.35 -13.76
CA LYS A 221 -29.81 35.79 -14.80
C LYS A 221 -29.01 36.39 -15.97
N GLN A 222 -29.36 35.92 -17.16
CA GLN A 222 -28.66 36.16 -18.42
C GLN A 222 -28.44 37.66 -18.69
N SER A 223 -27.23 38.02 -19.15
CA SER A 223 -26.94 39.38 -19.64
C SER A 223 -27.51 39.63 -21.05
N PHE A 224 -27.76 40.92 -21.35
CA PHE A 224 -28.37 41.59 -22.52
C PHE A 224 -28.28 40.94 -23.93
N LEU A 225 -27.36 40.01 -24.19
CA LEU A 225 -27.24 39.29 -25.48
C LEU A 225 -28.28 38.18 -25.67
N SER A 226 -28.90 37.67 -24.60
CA SER A 226 -30.08 36.82 -24.70
C SER A 226 -31.30 37.56 -25.28
N PHE A 227 -31.31 38.89 -25.19
CA PHE A 227 -32.38 39.77 -25.68
C PHE A 227 -32.34 39.99 -27.21
N ILE A 228 -31.19 39.73 -27.87
CA ILE A 228 -31.01 39.97 -29.32
C ILE A 228 -31.09 38.67 -30.15
N LYS A 229 -30.80 37.49 -29.57
CA LYS A 229 -30.68 36.22 -30.32
C LYS A 229 -31.90 35.28 -30.27
N ASN A 230 -32.95 35.60 -29.51
CA ASN A 230 -34.15 34.76 -29.36
C ASN A 230 -33.84 33.27 -29.09
N GLU A 231 -32.78 32.98 -28.34
CA GLU A 231 -32.49 31.65 -27.83
C GLU A 231 -33.00 31.55 -26.39
N SER A 232 -33.82 30.54 -26.13
CA SER A 232 -34.26 30.18 -24.78
C SER A 232 -33.05 29.85 -23.88
N PRO A 233 -33.20 29.90 -22.54
CA PRO A 233 -32.14 29.52 -21.61
C PRO A 233 -31.79 28.04 -21.81
N LYS A 234 -30.81 27.75 -22.68
CA LYS A 234 -30.23 26.42 -22.77
C LYS A 234 -29.37 26.20 -21.54
N SER A 235 -30.03 25.78 -20.47
CA SER A 235 -29.49 24.95 -19.39
C SER A 235 -28.29 24.14 -19.88
N MET A 236 -27.15 24.19 -19.17
CA MET A 236 -26.17 23.09 -19.12
C MET A 236 -25.69 22.50 -20.48
N SER A 237 -25.83 23.22 -21.60
CA SER A 237 -25.72 22.61 -22.95
C SER A 237 -24.29 22.55 -23.52
N GLU A 238 -23.26 22.74 -22.69
CA GLU A 238 -21.85 22.56 -23.08
C GLU A 238 -21.09 21.60 -22.16
N CYS A 239 -21.81 20.72 -21.45
CA CYS A 239 -21.16 19.62 -20.74
C CYS A 239 -20.77 18.54 -21.77
N ARG A 240 -19.51 18.47 -22.23
CA ARG A 240 -19.03 17.44 -23.18
C ARG A 240 -18.99 16.04 -22.55
N ASN A 241 -20.04 15.24 -22.80
CA ASN A 241 -20.18 13.87 -22.27
C ASN A 241 -19.20 12.88 -22.90
N THR A 242 -18.08 12.61 -22.21
CA THR A 242 -17.09 11.58 -22.63
C THR A 242 -17.22 10.28 -21.81
N ALA A 243 -17.61 10.36 -20.54
CA ALA A 243 -17.75 9.21 -19.63
C ALA A 243 -18.95 8.29 -19.96
N LEU A 244 -19.97 8.81 -20.64
CA LEU A 244 -21.17 8.07 -21.05
C LEU A 244 -20.87 6.90 -21.99
N ARG A 245 -19.77 6.97 -22.76
CA ARG A 245 -19.40 5.89 -23.70
C ARG A 245 -18.89 4.63 -23.00
N GLN A 246 -18.39 4.72 -21.77
CA GLN A 246 -17.90 3.57 -21.00
C GLN A 246 -19.02 2.87 -20.21
N ALA A 247 -20.02 3.61 -19.72
CA ALA A 247 -21.16 3.03 -18.99
C ALA A 247 -22.02 2.09 -19.86
N LEU A 248 -22.07 2.30 -21.17
CA LEU A 248 -22.86 1.49 -22.12
C LEU A 248 -22.51 0.00 -22.10
N GLN A 249 -21.25 -0.35 -21.82
CA GLN A 249 -20.82 -1.75 -21.84
C GLN A 249 -21.08 -2.46 -20.50
N VAL A 250 -21.11 -1.72 -19.39
CA VAL A 250 -21.27 -2.27 -18.02
C VAL A 250 -22.74 -2.41 -17.64
N CYS A 251 -23.59 -1.45 -18.02
CA CYS A 251 -25.02 -1.52 -17.71
C CYS A 251 -25.69 -2.68 -18.46
N ASP A 252 -25.33 -2.92 -19.73
CA ASP A 252 -25.92 -3.96 -20.58
C ASP A 252 -25.64 -5.40 -20.06
N GLU A 253 -24.59 -5.58 -19.25
CA GLU A 253 -24.31 -6.86 -18.58
C GLU A 253 -25.29 -7.17 -17.43
N GLN A 254 -26.04 -6.18 -16.94
CA GLN A 254 -26.89 -6.32 -15.77
C GLN A 254 -28.31 -6.69 -16.18
N VAL A 255 -28.78 -7.81 -15.64
CA VAL A 255 -30.07 -8.41 -16.03
C VAL A 255 -31.19 -8.16 -15.02
N ASP A 256 -30.92 -7.44 -13.94
CA ASP A 256 -31.91 -7.16 -12.90
C ASP A 256 -31.77 -5.76 -12.29
N CYS A 257 -32.89 -5.23 -11.76
CA CYS A 257 -32.99 -3.87 -11.21
C CYS A 257 -31.92 -3.59 -10.15
N VAL A 258 -31.66 -4.56 -9.28
CA VAL A 258 -30.76 -4.41 -8.14
C VAL A 258 -29.32 -4.34 -8.60
N SER A 259 -28.89 -5.29 -9.40
CA SER A 259 -27.53 -5.32 -9.95
C SER A 259 -27.27 -4.09 -10.82
N CYS A 260 -28.26 -3.68 -11.61
CA CYS A 260 -28.19 -2.48 -12.44
C CYS A 260 -27.94 -1.21 -11.63
N ILE A 261 -28.78 -0.91 -10.63
CA ILE A 261 -28.61 0.34 -9.84
C ILE A 261 -27.37 0.30 -8.95
N SER A 262 -26.82 -0.89 -8.71
CA SER A 262 -25.59 -1.07 -7.94
C SER A 262 -24.35 -0.73 -8.78
N GLU A 263 -24.47 -0.72 -10.11
CA GLU A 263 -23.41 -0.28 -11.02
C GLU A 263 -23.36 1.27 -11.12
N PRO A 264 -22.17 1.88 -11.01
CA PRO A 264 -22.00 3.31 -11.11
C PRO A 264 -22.47 3.85 -12.46
N GLY A 265 -23.42 4.79 -12.45
CA GLY A 265 -23.92 5.44 -13.66
C GLY A 265 -24.97 4.65 -14.44
N CYS A 266 -25.50 3.55 -13.87
CA CYS A 266 -26.60 2.78 -14.45
C CYS A 266 -27.94 3.07 -13.74
N GLY A 267 -29.04 2.79 -14.42
CA GLY A 267 -30.41 2.91 -13.94
C GLY A 267 -31.33 1.91 -14.64
N TRP A 268 -32.34 1.42 -13.91
CA TRP A 268 -33.22 0.35 -14.38
C TRP A 268 -34.52 0.90 -14.97
N CYS A 269 -34.91 0.36 -16.12
CA CYS A 269 -36.18 0.64 -16.78
C CYS A 269 -37.17 -0.52 -16.57
N PRO A 270 -38.24 -0.34 -15.77
CA PRO A 270 -39.10 -1.44 -15.32
C PRO A 270 -39.91 -2.14 -16.41
N THR A 271 -40.35 -1.43 -17.45
CA THR A 271 -41.18 -2.03 -18.51
C THR A 271 -40.38 -2.78 -19.56
N GLY A 272 -39.13 -2.38 -19.77
CA GLY A 272 -38.24 -3.02 -20.73
C GLY A 272 -37.36 -4.10 -20.12
N ASP A 273 -37.36 -4.27 -18.79
CA ASP A 273 -36.38 -5.06 -18.04
C ASP A 273 -34.94 -4.80 -18.51
N GLN A 274 -34.64 -3.52 -18.72
CA GLN A 274 -33.37 -3.07 -19.29
C GLN A 274 -32.61 -2.20 -18.31
N CYS A 275 -31.33 -2.52 -18.16
CA CYS A 275 -30.38 -1.66 -17.48
C CYS A 275 -29.74 -0.69 -18.48
N LEU A 276 -29.97 0.60 -18.30
CA LEU A 276 -29.45 1.65 -19.18
C LEU A 276 -28.58 2.62 -18.38
N PRO A 277 -27.69 3.39 -19.05
CA PRO A 277 -27.04 4.52 -18.40
C PRO A 277 -28.04 5.50 -17.79
N SER A 278 -27.75 6.00 -16.59
CA SER A 278 -28.68 6.76 -15.75
C SER A 278 -29.07 8.15 -16.27
N ASP A 279 -28.45 8.58 -17.37
CA ASP A 279 -28.73 9.82 -18.09
C ASP A 279 -29.57 9.60 -19.36
N ARG A 280 -29.92 8.36 -19.71
CA ARG A 280 -30.89 8.04 -20.76
C ARG A 280 -32.30 7.99 -20.18
N ASP A 281 -33.27 8.34 -20.99
CA ASP A 281 -34.66 8.08 -20.70
C ASP A 281 -35.01 6.62 -21.03
N CYS A 282 -35.90 6.02 -20.25
CA CYS A 282 -36.47 4.74 -20.61
C CYS A 282 -37.21 4.88 -21.94
N LEU A 283 -37.04 3.89 -22.83
CA LEU A 283 -37.62 3.92 -24.18
C LEU A 283 -39.15 4.12 -24.17
N ASP A 284 -39.82 3.71 -23.09
CA ASP A 284 -41.27 3.82 -22.92
C ASP A 284 -41.72 5.08 -22.16
N GLY A 285 -40.83 6.04 -21.91
CA GLY A 285 -41.16 7.29 -21.18
C GLY A 285 -41.44 7.11 -19.68
N GLN A 286 -41.18 5.93 -19.12
CA GLN A 286 -41.27 5.70 -17.68
C GLN A 286 -40.08 6.27 -16.90
N VAL A 287 -40.29 6.51 -15.61
CA VAL A 287 -39.27 7.03 -14.71
C VAL A 287 -38.22 5.96 -14.45
N MET A 288 -36.98 6.24 -14.85
CA MET A 288 -35.84 5.38 -14.56
C MET A 288 -35.63 5.21 -13.04
N LEU A 289 -35.40 3.97 -12.62
CA LEU A 289 -35.12 3.64 -11.23
C LEU A 289 -33.62 3.74 -10.99
N THR A 290 -33.22 4.64 -10.10
CA THR A 290 -31.82 4.88 -9.73
C THR A 290 -31.56 4.67 -8.24
N THR A 291 -32.56 4.16 -7.52
CA THR A 291 -32.56 4.04 -6.07
C THR A 291 -33.25 2.75 -5.65
N TRP A 292 -32.69 2.07 -4.66
CA TRP A 292 -33.16 0.78 -4.18
C TRP A 292 -34.64 0.78 -3.79
N GLU A 293 -35.10 1.83 -3.11
CA GLU A 293 -36.49 1.98 -2.66
C GLU A 293 -37.49 1.77 -3.79
N LYS A 294 -37.18 2.23 -5.00
CA LYS A 294 -38.07 2.10 -6.15
C LYS A 294 -38.01 0.71 -6.79
N CYS A 295 -36.87 0.02 -6.76
CA CYS A 295 -36.79 -1.40 -7.11
C CYS A 295 -37.59 -2.25 -6.11
N SER A 296 -37.68 -1.81 -4.84
CA SER A 296 -38.34 -2.53 -3.76
C SER A 296 -39.83 -2.21 -3.59
N LEU A 297 -40.35 -1.13 -4.20
CA LEU A 297 -41.80 -0.85 -4.28
C LEU A 297 -42.63 -1.95 -4.97
N ALA A 298 -41.97 -2.95 -5.60
CA ALA A 298 -42.64 -4.12 -6.15
C ALA A 298 -42.88 -5.25 -5.12
N ARG A 299 -42.26 -5.23 -3.93
CA ARG A 299 -42.42 -6.28 -2.89
C ARG A 299 -42.33 -5.69 -1.48
N ASP A 300 -43.38 -5.88 -0.69
CA ASP A 300 -43.42 -5.61 0.75
C ASP A 300 -43.46 -6.97 1.49
N PRO A 301 -42.49 -7.28 2.39
CA PRO A 301 -41.38 -6.46 2.86
C PRO A 301 -40.27 -6.22 1.82
N PRO A 302 -39.48 -5.13 1.96
CA PRO A 302 -38.37 -4.84 1.06
C PRO A 302 -37.39 -6.02 1.01
N PRO A 303 -36.80 -6.33 -0.17
CA PRO A 303 -35.91 -7.46 -0.29
C PRO A 303 -34.72 -7.34 0.67
N PRO A 304 -34.24 -8.45 1.24
CA PRO A 304 -33.05 -8.43 2.07
C PRO A 304 -31.80 -8.13 1.22
N ARG A 305 -30.70 -7.72 1.86
CA ARG A 305 -29.44 -7.38 1.16
C ARG A 305 -28.93 -8.56 0.31
N PRO A 306 -28.61 -8.39 -0.98
CA PRO A 306 -28.09 -9.43 -1.83
C PRO A 306 -26.86 -10.09 -1.22
N CYS A 307 -26.85 -11.42 -1.26
CA CYS A 307 -25.76 -12.22 -0.72
C CYS A 307 -24.44 -11.91 -1.43
N GLY A 308 -24.46 -11.65 -2.75
CA GLY A 308 -23.27 -11.28 -3.52
C GLY A 308 -22.57 -9.98 -3.09
N MET A 309 -23.21 -9.16 -2.25
CA MET A 309 -22.57 -7.98 -1.66
C MET A 309 -21.69 -8.31 -0.44
N ALA A 310 -21.72 -9.55 0.06
CA ALA A 310 -20.81 -10.03 1.08
C ALA A 310 -19.56 -10.64 0.43
N ASN A 311 -18.39 -10.14 0.84
CA ASN A 311 -17.09 -10.44 0.24
C ASN A 311 -16.36 -11.64 0.87
N ASP A 312 -16.82 -12.10 2.03
CA ASP A 312 -16.19 -13.19 2.77
C ASP A 312 -17.23 -14.01 3.55
N CYS A 313 -16.79 -15.19 4.01
CA CYS A 313 -17.65 -16.14 4.71
C CYS A 313 -18.31 -15.52 5.95
N ARG A 314 -17.60 -14.71 6.73
CA ARG A 314 -18.14 -14.15 7.98
C ARG A 314 -19.20 -13.10 7.69
N SER A 315 -18.90 -12.16 6.80
CA SER A 315 -19.87 -11.18 6.29
C SER A 315 -21.10 -11.85 5.68
N CYS A 316 -20.91 -12.96 4.96
CA CYS A 316 -22.02 -13.74 4.41
C CYS A 316 -22.88 -14.38 5.50
N LYS A 317 -22.25 -15.00 6.50
CA LYS A 317 -22.94 -15.66 7.62
C LYS A 317 -23.68 -14.69 8.54
N LEU A 318 -23.34 -13.39 8.53
CA LEU A 318 -24.12 -12.37 9.21
C LEU A 318 -25.46 -12.09 8.53
N LEU A 319 -25.63 -12.44 7.26
CA LEU A 319 -26.89 -12.37 6.54
C LEU A 319 -27.68 -13.67 6.76
N ALA A 320 -28.79 -13.59 7.50
CA ALA A 320 -29.57 -14.76 7.88
C ALA A 320 -30.16 -15.55 6.69
N HIS A 321 -30.36 -14.89 5.55
CA HIS A 321 -30.91 -15.47 4.31
C HIS A 321 -29.83 -15.95 3.31
N CYS A 322 -28.56 -15.89 3.67
CA CYS A 322 -27.44 -16.26 2.82
C CYS A 322 -26.60 -17.38 3.42
N ASN A 323 -25.88 -18.10 2.56
CA ASN A 323 -24.85 -19.04 2.97
C ASN A 323 -23.59 -18.91 2.12
N TRP A 324 -22.45 -19.22 2.74
CA TRP A 324 -21.17 -19.31 2.06
C TRP A 324 -21.06 -20.67 1.38
N TYR A 325 -20.90 -20.66 0.06
CA TYR A 325 -20.85 -21.86 -0.77
C TYR A 325 -19.58 -21.88 -1.61
N THR A 326 -19.02 -23.07 -1.76
CA THR A 326 -17.78 -23.30 -2.51
C THR A 326 -18.03 -24.38 -3.55
N ALA A 327 -17.93 -24.03 -4.83
CA ALA A 327 -18.02 -24.97 -5.94
C ALA A 327 -16.85 -24.75 -6.92
N GLU A 328 -16.24 -25.86 -7.37
CA GLU A 328 -15.18 -25.86 -8.39
C GLU A 328 -14.03 -24.87 -8.11
N GLY A 329 -13.67 -24.69 -6.84
CA GLY A 329 -12.60 -23.78 -6.40
C GLY A 329 -13.00 -22.29 -6.34
N LYS A 330 -14.24 -21.94 -6.66
CA LYS A 330 -14.80 -20.58 -6.47
C LYS A 330 -15.69 -20.57 -5.23
N ALA A 331 -15.34 -19.73 -4.27
CA ALA A 331 -16.12 -19.49 -3.07
C ALA A 331 -16.89 -18.17 -3.19
N GLY A 332 -18.15 -18.16 -2.77
CA GLY A 332 -19.01 -16.99 -2.82
C GLY A 332 -20.18 -17.07 -1.86
N CYS A 333 -20.79 -15.91 -1.62
CA CYS A 333 -21.99 -15.81 -0.80
C CYS A 333 -23.23 -15.89 -1.68
N ILE A 334 -24.06 -16.91 -1.46
CA ILE A 334 -25.27 -17.17 -2.27
C ILE A 334 -26.53 -17.19 -1.39
N PRO A 335 -27.72 -16.93 -1.97
CA PRO A 335 -28.98 -17.15 -1.29
C PRO A 335 -29.16 -18.61 -0.88
N LEU A 336 -29.81 -18.85 0.26
CA LEU A 336 -30.14 -20.20 0.72
C LEU A 336 -31.02 -20.98 -0.28
N SER A 337 -31.87 -20.29 -1.05
CA SER A 337 -32.67 -20.88 -2.12
C SER A 337 -31.82 -21.49 -3.23
N ASP A 338 -30.75 -20.79 -3.60
CA ASP A 338 -29.91 -21.12 -4.74
C ASP A 338 -28.98 -22.27 -4.38
N GLU A 339 -28.56 -22.35 -3.11
CA GLU A 339 -27.77 -23.48 -2.61
C GLU A 339 -28.50 -24.81 -2.74
N VAL A 340 -29.82 -24.85 -2.47
CA VAL A 340 -30.63 -26.07 -2.62
C VAL A 340 -30.66 -26.52 -4.08
N LEU A 341 -30.79 -25.58 -5.02
CA LEU A 341 -30.78 -25.86 -6.47
C LEU A 341 -29.39 -26.34 -6.92
N LEU A 342 -28.33 -25.62 -6.56
CA LEU A 342 -26.96 -25.96 -6.94
C LEU A 342 -26.52 -27.32 -6.38
N ARG A 343 -26.90 -27.66 -5.14
CA ARG A 343 -26.63 -28.97 -4.55
C ARG A 343 -27.37 -30.08 -5.28
N LYS A 344 -28.62 -29.83 -5.69
CA LYS A 344 -29.41 -30.78 -6.48
C LYS A 344 -28.75 -31.02 -7.85
N GLU A 345 -28.38 -29.96 -8.56
CA GLU A 345 -27.66 -30.08 -9.84
C GLU A 345 -26.32 -30.80 -9.71
N GLN A 346 -25.58 -30.56 -8.63
CA GLN A 346 -24.32 -31.26 -8.37
C GLN A 346 -24.55 -32.75 -8.12
N GLN A 347 -25.61 -33.09 -7.38
CA GLN A 347 -25.99 -34.48 -7.14
C GLN A 347 -26.47 -35.17 -8.41
N ASP A 348 -27.23 -34.48 -9.27
CA ASP A 348 -27.67 -34.99 -10.57
C ASP A 348 -26.46 -35.22 -11.50
N ARG A 349 -25.49 -34.29 -11.55
CA ARG A 349 -24.23 -34.47 -12.30
C ARG A 349 -23.39 -35.63 -11.81
N GLU A 350 -23.33 -35.84 -10.49
CA GLU A 350 -22.65 -37.01 -9.91
C GLU A 350 -23.42 -38.30 -10.21
N LEU A 351 -24.76 -38.29 -10.20
CA LEU A 351 -25.58 -39.43 -10.62
C LEU A 351 -25.36 -39.78 -12.10
N ASP A 352 -25.22 -38.78 -12.98
CA ASP A 352 -24.88 -38.96 -14.40
C ASP A 352 -23.45 -39.50 -14.58
N ARG A 353 -22.48 -39.03 -13.79
CA ARG A 353 -21.11 -39.59 -13.76
C ARG A 353 -21.08 -41.03 -13.27
N VAL A 354 -21.89 -41.35 -12.26
CA VAL A 354 -21.98 -42.69 -11.67
C VAL A 354 -22.68 -43.65 -12.63
N SER A 355 -23.75 -43.23 -13.30
CA SER A 355 -24.46 -44.05 -14.29
C SER A 355 -23.61 -44.40 -15.52
N SER A 356 -22.57 -43.60 -15.79
CA SER A 356 -21.58 -43.84 -16.84
C SER A 356 -20.34 -44.63 -16.38
N SER A 357 -20.23 -45.02 -15.10
CA SER A 357 -19.08 -45.75 -14.54
C SER A 357 -19.47 -47.12 -13.94
N ASN A 358 -18.86 -48.21 -14.40
CA ASN A 358 -19.14 -49.59 -13.95
C ASN A 358 -18.46 -49.97 -12.60
N LEU A 359 -18.44 -49.09 -11.59
CA LEU A 359 -17.80 -49.35 -10.29
C LEU A 359 -18.82 -49.37 -9.13
N PRO A 360 -18.74 -50.34 -8.19
CA PRO A 360 -19.64 -50.39 -7.05
C PRO A 360 -19.05 -49.63 -5.83
N HIS A 361 -19.79 -48.66 -5.29
CA HIS A 361 -20.22 -48.57 -3.86
C HIS A 361 -20.44 -47.15 -3.28
N ARG A 362 -21.26 -47.17 -2.20
CA ARG A 362 -21.59 -46.19 -1.14
C ARG A 362 -22.11 -44.80 -1.57
N LEU A 363 -23.43 -44.74 -1.73
CA LEU A 363 -24.20 -43.51 -1.56
C LEU A 363 -24.04 -42.99 -0.12
N VAL A 364 -23.36 -41.86 0.05
CA VAL A 364 -23.46 -41.06 1.28
C VAL A 364 -24.83 -40.36 1.23
N SER A 365 -25.83 -41.02 1.80
CA SER A 365 -27.25 -40.67 1.74
C SER A 365 -27.71 -39.80 2.92
N THR A 366 -26.90 -38.84 3.37
CA THR A 366 -27.39 -37.79 4.26
C THR A 366 -26.68 -36.48 3.94
N LEU A 367 -27.42 -35.56 3.31
CA LEU A 367 -27.01 -34.17 3.22
C LEU A 367 -26.90 -33.64 4.66
N PRO A 368 -25.74 -33.10 5.08
CA PRO A 368 -25.65 -32.46 6.39
C PRO A 368 -26.68 -31.31 6.45
N PRO A 369 -27.33 -31.10 7.60
CA PRO A 369 -28.31 -30.03 7.75
C PRO A 369 -27.68 -28.68 7.40
N ILE A 370 -28.40 -27.85 6.64
CA ILE A 370 -27.99 -26.49 6.31
C ILE A 370 -27.84 -25.73 7.62
N PRO A 371 -26.63 -25.28 8.00
CA PRO A 371 -26.48 -24.52 9.22
C PRO A 371 -27.21 -23.18 9.05
N PRO A 372 -28.18 -22.83 9.91
CA PRO A 372 -28.80 -21.52 9.87
C PRO A 372 -27.74 -20.42 10.06
N GLY A 373 -27.96 -19.27 9.40
CA GLY A 373 -27.04 -18.13 9.43
C GLY A 373 -26.68 -17.71 10.85
N GLN A 374 -25.48 -17.15 11.02
CA GLN A 374 -24.76 -16.73 12.24
C GLN A 374 -23.79 -17.73 12.88
N ASN A 375 -23.78 -19.02 12.54
CA ASN A 375 -22.73 -19.90 13.06
C ASN A 375 -21.38 -19.66 12.36
N LEU A 376 -20.55 -18.81 12.96
CA LEU A 376 -19.24 -18.39 12.45
C LEU A 376 -18.15 -19.47 12.55
N SER A 377 -18.37 -20.56 13.30
CA SER A 377 -17.38 -21.63 13.46
C SER A 377 -17.07 -22.38 12.17
N TYR A 378 -17.97 -22.31 11.19
CA TYR A 378 -17.79 -22.93 9.87
C TYR A 378 -16.99 -22.05 8.89
N CYS A 379 -16.66 -20.81 9.28
CA CYS A 379 -15.85 -19.93 8.46
C CYS A 379 -14.37 -20.03 8.84
N PRO A 380 -13.45 -19.90 7.86
CA PRO A 380 -12.03 -19.70 8.16
C PRO A 380 -11.81 -18.56 9.14
N LEU A 381 -10.76 -18.68 9.96
CA LEU A 381 -10.37 -17.59 10.85
C LEU A 381 -9.80 -16.44 10.00
N PRO A 382 -10.22 -15.19 10.24
CA PRO A 382 -9.63 -14.02 9.62
C PRO A 382 -8.19 -13.86 10.11
N CYS A 383 -7.34 -13.26 9.28
CA CYS A 383 -5.92 -13.05 9.60
C CYS A 383 -5.71 -12.46 11.00
N SER A 384 -6.54 -11.49 11.40
CA SER A 384 -6.41 -10.82 12.70
C SER A 384 -6.61 -11.71 13.93
N LEU A 385 -7.22 -12.88 13.77
CA LEU A 385 -7.41 -13.85 14.84
C LEU A 385 -6.32 -14.92 14.86
N LEU A 386 -5.48 -15.01 13.82
CA LEU A 386 -4.33 -15.93 13.77
C LEU A 386 -3.19 -15.36 14.62
N GLN A 387 -2.82 -16.10 15.67
CA GLN A 387 -1.86 -15.64 16.68
C GLN A 387 -0.41 -16.07 16.40
N THR A 388 -0.18 -16.98 15.47
CA THR A 388 1.17 -17.50 15.17
C THR A 388 1.58 -17.17 13.74
N CYS A 389 2.88 -16.97 13.52
CA CYS A 389 3.43 -16.78 12.18
C CYS A 389 3.11 -17.98 11.27
N ALA A 390 3.25 -19.21 11.78
CA ALA A 390 3.04 -20.42 11.00
C ALA A 390 1.59 -20.54 10.51
N ASP A 391 0.61 -20.25 11.35
CA ASP A 391 -0.81 -20.28 10.96
C ASP A 391 -1.15 -19.11 10.03
N CYS A 392 -0.58 -17.93 10.31
CA CYS A 392 -0.76 -16.76 9.47
C CYS A 392 -0.29 -16.99 8.02
N LEU A 393 0.87 -17.60 7.84
CA LEU A 393 1.47 -17.81 6.52
C LEU A 393 0.89 -19.00 5.76
N GLN A 394 0.07 -19.85 6.38
CA GLN A 394 -0.74 -20.85 5.67
C GLN A 394 -1.84 -20.19 4.82
N GLU A 395 -2.32 -19.02 5.24
CA GLU A 395 -3.36 -18.28 4.53
C GLU A 395 -2.76 -17.32 3.49
N THR A 396 -3.13 -17.52 2.22
CA THR A 396 -2.53 -16.79 1.08
C THR A 396 -2.79 -15.28 1.09
N LYS A 397 -3.89 -14.84 1.73
CA LYS A 397 -4.28 -13.42 1.83
C LYS A 397 -3.76 -12.74 3.10
N CYS A 398 -3.03 -13.47 3.94
CA CYS A 398 -2.51 -12.96 5.19
C CYS A 398 -1.01 -12.64 5.09
N MET A 399 -0.58 -11.74 5.96
CA MET A 399 0.82 -11.38 6.15
C MET A 399 1.12 -11.33 7.65
N TRP A 400 2.30 -11.81 8.03
CA TRP A 400 2.79 -11.76 9.40
C TRP A 400 3.75 -10.58 9.56
N CYS A 401 3.53 -9.79 10.60
CA CYS A 401 4.41 -8.69 10.97
C CYS A 401 5.21 -9.06 12.24
N PRO A 402 6.51 -9.40 12.14
CA PRO A 402 7.31 -9.82 13.29
C PRO A 402 7.42 -8.74 14.36
N SER A 403 7.74 -7.50 13.96
CA SER A 403 7.90 -6.35 14.88
C SER A 403 6.71 -6.07 15.80
N THR A 404 5.49 -6.49 15.41
CA THR A 404 4.28 -6.30 16.22
C THR A 404 3.62 -7.61 16.67
N ASN A 405 4.16 -8.77 16.27
CA ASN A 405 3.56 -10.09 16.46
C ASN A 405 2.09 -10.15 16.05
N ARG A 406 1.76 -9.60 14.88
CA ARG A 406 0.38 -9.56 14.37
C ARG A 406 0.28 -10.13 12.98
N CYS A 407 -0.73 -10.97 12.79
CA CYS A 407 -1.19 -11.38 11.47
C CYS A 407 -2.28 -10.41 10.99
N ILE A 408 -2.18 -9.94 9.75
CA ILE A 408 -3.17 -9.06 9.15
C ILE A 408 -3.44 -9.47 7.70
N ASN A 409 -4.54 -8.98 7.14
CA ASN A 409 -4.80 -9.12 5.71
C ASN A 409 -3.81 -8.25 4.91
N LEU A 410 -3.23 -8.81 3.85
CA LEU A 410 -2.27 -8.12 2.97
C LEU A 410 -2.85 -6.81 2.41
N GLU A 411 -4.13 -6.80 2.04
CA GLU A 411 -4.83 -5.62 1.51
C GLU A 411 -5.12 -4.57 2.60
N ALA A 412 -5.04 -4.93 3.88
CA ALA A 412 -5.27 -4.03 5.00
C ALA A 412 -3.99 -3.42 5.58
N TYR A 413 -2.81 -3.70 5.00
CA TYR A 413 -1.51 -3.23 5.50
C TYR A 413 -1.48 -1.74 5.86
N THR A 414 -1.82 -0.87 4.90
CA THR A 414 -1.74 0.59 5.07
C THR A 414 -2.72 1.15 6.11
N LEU A 415 -3.78 0.40 6.44
CA LEU A 415 -4.73 0.77 7.50
C LEU A 415 -4.31 0.20 8.87
N SER A 416 -3.70 -0.98 8.86
CA SER A 416 -3.34 -1.73 10.07
C SER A 416 -2.04 -1.23 10.69
N PHE A 417 -1.12 -0.75 9.85
CA PHE A 417 0.19 -0.24 10.23
C PHE A 417 0.39 1.15 9.63
N ALA A 418 -0.06 2.18 10.35
CA ALA A 418 0.17 3.54 9.93
C ALA A 418 1.68 3.86 9.97
N TYR A 419 2.19 4.59 8.98
CA TYR A 419 3.56 5.12 8.96
C TYR A 419 4.68 4.07 9.12
N GLY A 420 4.49 2.85 8.61
CA GLY A 420 5.55 1.83 8.64
C GLY A 420 5.80 1.21 10.01
N GLN A 421 4.79 1.23 10.91
CA GLN A 421 4.81 0.49 12.19
C GLN A 421 5.18 -0.99 12.04
N CYS A 422 4.96 -1.56 10.87
CA CYS A 422 5.45 -2.87 10.51
C CYS A 422 6.67 -2.75 9.61
N HIS A 423 7.85 -2.92 10.22
CA HIS A 423 9.15 -2.71 9.60
C HIS A 423 9.51 -3.74 8.53
N SER A 424 9.05 -4.98 8.69
CA SER A 424 9.15 -6.05 7.70
C SER A 424 7.93 -6.94 7.79
N TRP A 425 7.65 -7.66 6.70
CA TRP A 425 6.55 -8.60 6.70
C TRP A 425 6.91 -9.88 5.96
N LEU A 426 6.28 -10.96 6.42
CA LEU A 426 6.34 -12.26 5.79
C LEU A 426 5.00 -12.52 5.10
N ALA A 427 5.04 -13.06 3.88
CA ALA A 427 3.87 -13.51 3.15
C ALA A 427 4.14 -14.93 2.62
N GLY A 428 3.10 -15.78 2.56
CA GLY A 428 3.21 -17.22 2.23
C GLY A 428 3.77 -17.56 0.84
N HIS A 429 4.13 -16.56 0.02
CA HIS A 429 4.63 -16.71 -1.35
C HIS A 429 6.16 -16.55 -1.48
N ALA A 430 6.91 -16.54 -0.38
CA ALA A 430 8.37 -16.52 -0.44
C ALA A 430 8.89 -17.80 -1.13
N HIS A 431 9.16 -17.69 -2.44
CA HIS A 431 9.62 -18.71 -3.37
C HIS A 431 10.45 -19.83 -2.71
N GLY A 432 9.84 -21.01 -2.52
CA GLY A 432 10.55 -22.26 -2.26
C GLY A 432 11.25 -22.39 -0.90
N PHE A 433 11.02 -21.49 0.06
CA PHE A 433 11.60 -21.58 1.40
C PHE A 433 10.58 -22.13 2.40
N SER A 434 11.00 -23.03 3.29
CA SER A 434 10.12 -23.58 4.34
C SER A 434 9.51 -22.46 5.20
N ILE A 435 8.18 -22.47 5.38
CA ILE A 435 7.44 -21.56 6.30
C ILE A 435 8.10 -21.56 7.69
N ALA A 436 8.57 -22.72 8.14
CA ALA A 436 9.28 -22.86 9.42
C ALA A 436 10.65 -22.16 9.46
N LYS A 437 11.24 -21.80 8.32
CA LYS A 437 12.49 -21.02 8.24
C LYS A 437 12.22 -19.51 8.10
N SER A 438 11.13 -19.12 7.46
CA SER A 438 10.68 -17.72 7.41
C SER A 438 10.15 -17.25 8.76
N CYS A 439 9.37 -18.09 9.45
CA CYS A 439 8.90 -17.81 10.81
C CYS A 439 9.98 -18.01 11.89
N ARG A 440 11.14 -18.59 11.53
CA ARG A 440 12.35 -18.57 12.37
C ARG A 440 13.10 -17.24 12.35
N ILE A 441 12.63 -16.27 11.55
CA ILE A 441 12.83 -14.86 11.86
C ILE A 441 11.88 -14.51 13.03
N GLU A 442 11.99 -15.30 14.10
CA GLU A 442 11.67 -14.90 15.45
C GLU A 442 12.82 -13.97 15.83
N SER A 443 12.49 -12.71 16.02
CA SER A 443 13.34 -11.73 16.69
C SER A 443 14.03 -12.31 17.92
N SER A 444 15.26 -11.88 18.22
CA SER A 444 15.56 -11.35 19.56
C SER A 444 17.03 -11.06 19.85
N ASN A 445 18.00 -11.63 19.12
CA ASN A 445 19.40 -11.39 19.48
C ASN A 445 20.04 -10.28 18.64
N CYS A 446 19.53 -9.06 18.82
CA CYS A 446 20.14 -7.85 18.28
C CYS A 446 21.65 -7.80 18.58
N SER A 447 22.07 -8.32 19.74
CA SER A 447 23.46 -8.40 20.19
C SER A 447 24.40 -9.22 19.30
N VAL A 448 23.91 -9.97 18.31
CA VAL A 448 24.78 -10.67 17.34
C VAL A 448 25.36 -9.70 16.30
N HIS A 449 24.66 -8.59 16.03
CA HIS A 449 25.09 -7.62 15.04
C HIS A 449 26.21 -6.75 15.63
N LYS A 450 27.37 -6.77 14.97
CA LYS A 450 28.55 -6.01 15.41
C LYS A 450 28.59 -4.61 14.81
N THR A 451 27.83 -4.33 13.76
CA THR A 451 27.84 -3.01 13.12
C THR A 451 26.44 -2.42 13.05
N CYS A 452 26.34 -1.09 13.00
CA CYS A 452 25.04 -0.43 12.82
C CYS A 452 24.36 -0.89 11.52
N ALA A 453 25.12 -1.02 10.43
CA ALA A 453 24.59 -1.48 9.15
C ALA A 453 23.95 -2.88 9.25
N GLU A 454 24.58 -3.82 9.95
CA GLU A 454 24.01 -5.14 10.23
C GLU A 454 22.79 -5.05 11.16
N CYS A 455 22.84 -4.18 12.17
CA CYS A 455 21.75 -3.95 13.10
C CYS A 455 20.47 -3.47 12.39
N GLN A 456 20.64 -2.57 11.41
CA GLN A 456 19.56 -2.01 10.60
C GLN A 456 18.90 -3.04 9.66
N LEU A 457 19.56 -4.17 9.38
CA LEU A 457 18.92 -5.28 8.65
C LEU A 457 17.86 -6.00 9.50
N SER A 458 17.94 -5.83 10.82
CA SER A 458 17.02 -6.42 11.80
C SER A 458 15.99 -5.39 12.24
N PRO A 459 14.74 -5.49 11.74
CA PRO A 459 13.73 -4.45 11.86
C PRO A 459 13.28 -4.14 13.30
N GLU A 460 13.48 -5.06 14.23
CA GLU A 460 13.20 -4.93 15.66
C GLU A 460 14.36 -4.36 16.49
N CYS A 461 15.50 -4.07 15.85
CA CYS A 461 16.71 -3.61 16.52
C CYS A 461 17.01 -2.15 16.19
N GLY A 462 17.65 -1.46 17.14
CA GLY A 462 18.28 -0.16 16.90
C GLY A 462 19.69 -0.13 17.46
N TRP A 463 20.51 0.74 16.89
CA TRP A 463 21.89 0.93 17.29
C TRP A 463 21.97 2.01 18.37
N LEU A 464 22.53 1.66 19.52
CA LEU A 464 22.83 2.58 20.60
C LEU A 464 24.31 2.93 20.57
N ASP A 465 24.64 4.14 20.11
CA ASP A 465 26.00 4.68 20.07
C ASP A 465 26.52 4.93 21.50
N ASP A 466 27.77 4.59 21.78
CA ASP A 466 28.34 4.73 23.12
C ASP A 466 28.84 6.15 23.44
N GLY A 467 28.77 7.08 22.48
CA GLY A 467 29.20 8.48 22.63
C GLY A 467 30.71 8.70 22.55
N SER A 468 31.50 7.65 22.32
CA SER A 468 32.98 7.71 22.25
C SER A 468 33.51 8.46 21.02
N ARG A 469 32.69 8.63 19.98
CA ARG A 469 33.06 9.14 18.65
C ARG A 469 34.13 8.30 17.94
N THR A 470 34.14 7.00 18.23
CA THR A 470 34.91 6.01 17.47
C THR A 470 34.01 5.05 16.67
N GLY A 471 32.69 5.24 16.76
CA GLY A 471 31.69 4.42 16.08
C GLY A 471 31.36 3.11 16.79
N LEU A 472 31.65 3.02 18.09
CA LEU A 472 31.26 1.90 18.94
C LEU A 472 29.80 2.03 19.36
N GLY A 473 29.16 0.89 19.57
CA GLY A 473 27.78 0.86 20.04
C GLY A 473 27.24 -0.54 20.21
N ASN A 474 25.97 -0.62 20.60
CA ASN A 474 25.28 -1.88 20.84
C ASN A 474 24.00 -1.95 20.01
N CYS A 475 23.83 -3.06 19.29
CA CYS A 475 22.58 -3.36 18.63
C CYS A 475 21.62 -4.00 19.64
N ILE A 476 20.52 -3.34 19.96
CA ILE A 476 19.56 -3.76 20.98
C ILE A 476 18.11 -3.67 20.49
N PRO A 477 17.18 -4.45 21.05
CA PRO A 477 15.77 -4.36 20.67
C PRO A 477 15.20 -2.97 20.95
N GLY A 478 14.43 -2.42 20.00
CA GLY A 478 13.86 -1.09 20.16
C GLY A 478 12.98 -0.64 19.00
N SER A 479 12.57 0.61 19.04
CA SER A 479 11.72 1.24 18.03
C SER A 479 12.19 2.68 17.75
N SER A 480 11.48 3.39 16.86
CA SER A 480 11.71 4.82 16.63
C SER A 480 11.52 5.70 17.87
N ARG A 481 10.93 5.18 18.94
CA ARG A 481 10.78 5.86 20.24
C ARG A 481 11.94 5.64 21.20
N GLY A 482 12.86 4.73 20.88
CA GLY A 482 13.96 4.33 21.75
C GLY A 482 14.06 2.81 21.97
N PRO A 483 15.01 2.38 22.82
CA PRO A 483 15.14 1.00 23.28
C PRO A 483 13.85 0.45 23.88
N LEU A 484 13.62 -0.86 23.72
CA LEU A 484 12.45 -1.54 24.27
C LEU A 484 12.51 -1.64 25.80
N GLU A 485 13.71 -1.93 26.33
CA GLU A 485 13.99 -1.98 27.76
C GLU A 485 14.62 -0.65 28.23
N PRO A 486 14.28 -0.15 29.44
CA PRO A 486 14.86 1.08 29.97
C PRO A 486 16.37 0.94 30.21
N ILE A 487 17.15 1.89 29.70
CA ILE A 487 18.60 1.96 29.91
C ILE A 487 18.91 3.17 30.79
N ASN A 488 19.70 2.96 31.85
CA ASN A 488 20.20 4.04 32.68
C ASN A 488 21.13 4.94 31.86
N ASP A 489 21.01 6.26 32.03
CA ASP A 489 21.77 7.27 31.28
C ASP A 489 21.53 7.27 29.76
N PHE A 490 20.33 6.87 29.33
CA PHE A 490 19.92 6.94 27.92
C PHE A 490 19.75 8.39 27.44
N HIS A 491 20.47 8.74 26.36
CA HIS A 491 20.27 9.98 25.63
C HIS A 491 19.68 9.70 24.24
N SER A 492 18.62 10.40 23.87
CA SER A 492 17.94 10.21 22.59
C SER A 492 18.83 10.48 21.37
N GLU A 493 19.87 11.29 21.51
CA GLU A 493 20.83 11.62 20.43
C GLU A 493 21.79 10.46 20.09
N GLN A 494 21.88 9.46 20.95
CA GLN A 494 22.70 8.26 20.77
C GLN A 494 21.93 7.09 20.14
N TRP A 495 20.63 7.27 19.88
CA TRP A 495 19.75 6.22 19.39
C TRP A 495 19.50 6.32 17.89
N TYR A 496 19.83 5.25 17.17
CA TYR A 496 19.84 5.18 15.72
C TYR A 496 18.98 4.01 15.25
N PHE A 497 17.75 4.31 14.83
CA PHE A 497 16.74 3.29 14.53
C PHE A 497 16.47 3.07 13.04
N VAL A 498 16.47 4.10 12.19
CA VAL A 498 16.22 3.97 10.73
C VAL A 498 17.40 4.40 9.87
N ASP A 499 18.51 4.74 10.52
CA ASP A 499 19.68 5.41 9.99
C ASP A 499 20.83 5.22 10.98
N CYS A 500 22.07 5.27 10.50
CA CYS A 500 23.27 5.02 11.31
C CYS A 500 23.99 6.32 11.69
N PRO A 501 24.73 6.34 12.81
CA PRO A 501 25.56 7.49 13.14
C PRO A 501 26.59 7.73 12.03
N ALA A 502 26.96 8.99 11.84
CA ALA A 502 27.98 9.37 10.85
C ALA A 502 29.38 8.85 11.19
N CYS A 503 29.58 8.28 12.38
CA CYS A 503 30.84 7.74 12.87
C CYS A 503 30.69 6.22 13.08
N GLN A 504 31.52 5.44 12.39
CA GLN A 504 31.51 3.98 12.30
C GLN A 504 32.94 3.42 12.18
N CYS A 505 33.94 4.01 12.85
CA CYS A 505 35.34 3.56 12.79
C CYS A 505 35.66 2.31 13.64
N ASN A 506 34.65 1.54 14.01
CA ASN A 506 34.75 0.28 14.76
C ASN A 506 35.58 0.36 16.06
N GLY A 507 35.75 1.54 16.66
CA GLY A 507 36.57 1.69 17.88
C GLY A 507 38.08 1.84 17.64
N HIS A 508 38.55 1.75 16.41
CA HIS A 508 39.98 1.75 16.10
C HIS A 508 40.50 3.07 15.54
N SER A 509 39.64 4.08 15.42
CA SER A 509 40.03 5.44 15.07
C SER A 509 38.97 6.43 15.57
N MET A 510 39.40 7.67 15.82
CA MET A 510 38.46 8.76 16.10
C MET A 510 37.94 9.37 14.81
N CYS A 511 36.65 9.72 14.81
CA CYS A 511 36.06 10.46 13.71
C CYS A 511 36.46 11.95 13.79
N ASN A 512 37.27 12.42 12.84
CA ASN A 512 37.56 13.84 12.67
C ASN A 512 36.40 14.50 11.88
N GLY A 513 35.89 15.63 12.36
CA GLY A 513 34.61 16.22 11.96
C GLY A 513 34.26 16.26 10.46
N SER A 514 32.94 16.23 10.21
CA SER A 514 32.24 16.15 8.92
C SER A 514 32.69 17.16 7.85
N ARG A 515 33.08 16.69 6.65
CA ARG A 515 33.02 17.51 5.43
C ARG A 515 31.65 17.41 4.80
N HIS A 516 30.97 18.55 4.64
CA HIS A 516 29.74 18.65 3.86
C HIS A 516 30.07 18.48 2.36
N THR A 517 29.46 17.49 1.70
CA THR A 517 29.41 17.41 0.24
C THR A 517 27.95 17.45 -0.23
N LEU A 518 27.74 17.79 -1.51
CA LEU A 518 26.45 17.97 -2.18
C LEU A 518 25.59 16.69 -2.31
N GLY A 519 25.87 15.66 -1.50
CA GLY A 519 25.13 14.39 -1.42
C GLY A 519 25.05 13.76 -0.03
N GLY A 520 25.48 14.46 1.03
CA GLY A 520 25.44 13.96 2.41
C GLY A 520 26.72 14.23 3.21
N ILE A 521 26.73 13.80 4.48
CA ILE A 521 27.92 13.80 5.34
C ILE A 521 28.77 12.60 4.95
N GLN A 522 29.99 12.80 4.44
CA GLN A 522 30.91 11.71 4.15
C GLN A 522 31.93 11.55 5.28
N GLU A 523 31.87 10.41 5.94
CA GLU A 523 32.75 9.98 7.03
C GLU A 523 34.20 9.76 6.55
N VAL A 524 35.17 10.20 7.36
CA VAL A 524 36.59 9.89 7.21
C VAL A 524 37.12 9.47 8.59
N CYS A 525 37.30 8.17 8.81
CA CYS A 525 38.10 7.67 9.93
C CYS A 525 39.52 8.23 9.82
N GLY A 526 40.11 8.63 10.96
CA GLY A 526 41.54 8.92 11.03
C GLY A 526 42.39 7.68 10.78
N GLU A 527 43.69 7.75 11.03
CA GLU A 527 44.58 6.59 10.90
C GLU A 527 44.15 5.43 11.81
N CYS A 528 43.86 4.28 11.21
CA CYS A 528 43.44 3.08 11.92
C CYS A 528 44.53 2.57 12.87
N GLN A 529 44.16 2.38 14.13
CA GLN A 529 45.02 1.85 15.19
C GLN A 529 44.80 0.34 15.37
N HIS A 530 45.46 -0.26 16.37
CA HIS A 530 45.22 -1.65 16.78
C HIS A 530 45.44 -2.71 15.68
N ASN A 531 46.37 -2.45 14.76
CA ASN A 531 46.66 -3.31 13.60
C ASN A 531 45.43 -3.57 12.73
N THR A 532 44.61 -2.55 12.54
CA THR A 532 43.45 -2.58 11.64
C THR A 532 43.70 -1.71 10.41
N MET A 533 42.88 -1.92 9.39
CA MET A 533 42.87 -1.19 8.12
C MET A 533 41.46 -1.18 7.54
N GLY A 534 41.28 -0.49 6.43
CA GLY A 534 39.98 -0.34 5.76
C GLY A 534 39.47 1.09 5.90
N ARG A 535 38.30 1.35 5.32
CA ARG A 535 37.73 2.70 5.34
C ARG A 535 37.16 3.06 6.71
N HIS A 536 36.73 2.04 7.44
CA HIS A 536 36.10 2.09 8.75
C HIS A 536 36.90 1.30 9.79
N CYS A 537 38.17 0.99 9.51
CA CYS A 537 39.04 0.16 10.34
C CYS A 537 38.45 -1.24 10.63
N GLU A 538 37.75 -1.79 9.65
CA GLU A 538 36.92 -3.01 9.74
C GLU A 538 37.66 -4.30 9.36
N ILE A 539 38.94 -4.21 8.97
CA ILE A 539 39.73 -5.34 8.49
C ILE A 539 41.07 -5.38 9.25
N CYS A 540 41.58 -6.56 9.58
CA CYS A 540 42.93 -6.66 10.15
C CYS A 540 44.02 -6.26 9.12
N ALA A 541 45.04 -5.54 9.59
CA ALA A 541 46.21 -5.14 8.83
C ALA A 541 47.03 -6.38 8.36
N PRO A 542 47.91 -6.27 7.34
CA PRO A 542 48.62 -7.44 6.83
C PRO A 542 49.53 -8.02 7.91
N GLY A 543 49.52 -9.35 8.06
CA GLY A 543 50.22 -10.03 9.14
C GLY A 543 49.40 -10.19 10.42
N TYR A 544 48.13 -9.79 10.41
CA TYR A 544 47.18 -9.99 11.50
C TYR A 544 45.87 -10.61 11.01
N PHE A 545 45.14 -11.28 11.90
CA PHE A 545 43.84 -11.90 11.62
C PHE A 545 42.87 -11.74 12.79
N GLY A 546 41.57 -11.81 12.49
CA GLY A 546 40.49 -11.71 13.48
C GLY A 546 39.28 -10.98 12.91
N ASP A 547 38.44 -10.46 13.81
CA ASP A 547 37.29 -9.64 13.45
C ASP A 547 37.32 -8.35 14.28
N PRO A 548 37.88 -7.24 13.76
CA PRO A 548 38.04 -6.00 14.52
C PRO A 548 36.75 -5.16 14.62
N ARG A 549 35.60 -5.67 14.17
CA ARG A 549 34.37 -4.88 14.19
C ARG A 549 33.90 -4.66 15.63
N ASN A 550 33.44 -3.44 15.91
CA ASN A 550 32.96 -2.99 17.22
C ASN A 550 33.96 -3.11 18.39
N GLY A 551 35.23 -2.79 18.15
CA GLY A 551 36.25 -2.70 19.21
C GLY A 551 36.87 -4.03 19.61
N ASP A 552 36.59 -5.09 18.87
CA ASP A 552 37.27 -6.38 18.97
C ASP A 552 38.68 -6.28 18.32
N HIS A 553 39.51 -7.32 18.36
CA HIS A 553 40.95 -7.16 18.15
C HIS A 553 41.54 -8.07 17.07
N CYS A 554 42.64 -7.61 16.49
CA CYS A 554 43.44 -8.36 15.54
C CYS A 554 44.65 -9.01 16.21
N SER A 555 44.85 -10.30 15.96
CA SER A 555 45.97 -11.09 16.47
C SER A 555 47.03 -11.31 15.39
N ALA A 556 48.31 -11.34 15.77
CA ALA A 556 49.40 -11.57 14.83
C ALA A 556 49.34 -13.00 14.24
N CYS A 557 49.63 -13.13 12.94
CA CYS A 557 49.70 -14.43 12.27
C CYS A 557 50.77 -15.34 12.90
N GLN A 558 50.43 -16.61 13.16
CA GLN A 558 51.32 -17.58 13.81
C GLN A 558 51.82 -18.64 12.81
N CYS A 559 52.64 -18.22 11.84
CA CYS A 559 53.06 -19.08 10.72
C CYS A 559 54.44 -19.75 10.92
N ASN A 560 54.89 -19.89 12.16
CA ASN A 560 56.13 -20.59 12.54
C ASN A 560 57.39 -20.15 11.76
N GLY A 561 57.49 -18.87 11.40
CA GLY A 561 58.60 -18.31 10.64
C GLY A 561 58.64 -18.70 9.16
N GLN A 562 57.60 -19.34 8.63
CA GLN A 562 57.49 -19.79 7.23
C GLN A 562 56.66 -18.82 6.35
N SER A 563 56.02 -17.83 6.97
CA SER A 563 55.31 -16.74 6.32
C SER A 563 55.06 -15.59 7.30
N ASP A 564 54.95 -14.37 6.79
CA ASP A 564 54.56 -13.19 7.57
C ASP A 564 53.11 -12.77 7.29
N THR A 565 52.39 -13.54 6.47
CA THR A 565 51.04 -13.22 5.99
C THR A 565 50.13 -14.43 6.12
N CYS A 566 48.91 -14.19 6.60
CA CYS A 566 47.85 -15.17 6.71
C CYS A 566 46.53 -14.56 6.23
N ASP A 567 45.53 -15.41 6.04
CA ASP A 567 44.15 -14.99 5.81
C ASP A 567 43.67 -14.11 6.98
N ASN A 568 43.16 -12.93 6.66
CA ASN A 568 42.89 -11.87 7.62
C ASN A 568 41.68 -12.12 8.53
N ILE A 569 40.90 -13.18 8.28
CA ILE A 569 39.77 -13.59 9.13
C ILE A 569 40.12 -14.87 9.89
N THR A 570 40.62 -15.88 9.18
CA THR A 570 40.80 -17.24 9.73
C THR A 570 42.18 -17.48 10.33
N GLY A 571 43.17 -16.65 10.00
CA GLY A 571 44.56 -16.82 10.46
C GLY A 571 45.34 -17.91 9.72
N VAL A 572 44.76 -18.52 8.68
CA VAL A 572 45.43 -19.57 7.90
C VAL A 572 46.58 -18.99 7.10
N CYS A 573 47.78 -19.52 7.32
CA CYS A 573 49.02 -19.00 6.77
C CYS A 573 49.21 -19.29 5.28
N HIS A 574 49.76 -18.31 4.56
CA HIS A 574 50.21 -18.50 3.17
C HIS A 574 51.67 -18.97 3.16
N CYS A 575 51.91 -20.28 3.26
CA CYS A 575 53.27 -20.85 3.39
C CYS A 575 54.15 -20.53 2.16
N ARG A 576 55.31 -19.89 2.38
CA ARG A 576 56.24 -19.54 1.30
C ARG A 576 57.29 -20.62 1.04
N THR A 577 57.62 -21.40 2.05
CA THR A 577 58.63 -22.46 1.95
C THR A 577 58.08 -23.68 1.22
N LYS A 578 58.69 -24.03 0.09
CA LYS A 578 58.29 -25.17 -0.73
C LYS A 578 58.42 -26.47 0.07
N GLY A 579 57.35 -27.26 0.12
CA GLY A 579 57.30 -28.52 0.88
C GLY A 579 56.84 -28.36 2.34
N VAL A 580 56.37 -27.18 2.75
CA VAL A 580 55.74 -26.94 4.06
C VAL A 580 54.27 -26.59 3.88
N ILE A 581 53.40 -27.27 4.63
CA ILE A 581 51.93 -27.22 4.57
C ILE A 581 51.34 -27.20 6.00
N GLY A 582 50.03 -27.01 6.13
CA GLY A 582 49.35 -26.88 7.42
C GLY A 582 48.84 -25.46 7.64
N THR A 583 47.86 -25.29 8.53
CA THR A 583 47.21 -23.98 8.79
C THR A 583 48.21 -22.96 9.33
N ASN A 584 49.25 -23.44 10.02
CA ASN A 584 50.31 -22.62 10.61
C ASN A 584 51.68 -22.89 9.97
N CYS A 585 51.72 -23.53 8.78
CA CYS A 585 52.95 -23.93 8.09
C CYS A 585 53.89 -24.78 8.97
N ASP A 586 53.32 -25.77 9.65
CA ASP A 586 53.96 -26.59 10.68
C ASP A 586 54.23 -28.04 10.25
N ARG A 587 53.86 -28.43 9.04
CA ARG A 587 53.95 -29.81 8.55
C ARG A 587 54.68 -29.89 7.22
N CYS A 588 55.40 -30.99 6.98
CA CYS A 588 56.03 -31.24 5.68
C CYS A 588 55.04 -31.87 4.69
N ASP A 589 55.14 -31.46 3.42
CA ASP A 589 54.36 -32.02 2.32
C ASP A 589 54.89 -33.43 1.95
N GLN A 590 54.04 -34.44 2.14
CA GLN A 590 54.40 -35.84 1.92
C GLN A 590 54.58 -36.19 0.42
N ASN A 591 54.15 -35.32 -0.51
CA ASN A 591 54.34 -35.51 -1.94
C ASN A 591 55.68 -35.00 -2.48
N THR A 592 56.47 -34.29 -1.67
CA THR A 592 57.84 -33.90 -2.05
C THR A 592 58.86 -34.94 -1.59
N THR A 593 58.98 -36.06 -2.31
CA THR A 593 60.11 -37.00 -2.17
C THR A 593 61.37 -36.43 -2.84
N GLY A 594 61.99 -35.44 -2.19
CA GLY A 594 63.34 -34.98 -2.49
C GLY A 594 64.37 -35.76 -1.68
N SER A 595 65.27 -36.45 -2.38
CA SER A 595 66.38 -37.26 -1.86
C SER A 595 67.10 -36.66 -0.62
N GLN A 596 67.41 -37.51 0.37
CA GLN A 596 68.43 -37.27 1.41
C GLN A 596 69.85 -37.17 0.79
N ARG A 597 70.11 -36.17 -0.04
CA ARG A 597 71.47 -35.77 -0.44
C ARG A 597 71.53 -34.26 -0.56
N MET A 598 71.71 -33.60 0.57
CA MET A 598 72.63 -32.46 0.76
C MET A 598 72.42 -31.88 2.17
N ALA A 599 72.82 -32.66 3.17
CA ALA A 599 73.38 -32.10 4.39
C ALA A 599 74.73 -32.80 4.59
N LEU A 600 75.77 -32.00 4.86
CA LEU A 600 77.18 -32.37 5.09
C LEU A 600 78.12 -32.33 3.87
N HIS A 601 78.58 -31.12 3.53
CA HIS A 601 80.02 -30.85 3.37
C HIS A 601 80.26 -29.37 3.74
N VAL A 602 80.70 -29.13 4.97
CA VAL A 602 82.08 -28.72 5.33
C VAL A 602 82.40 -27.27 4.92
N THR A 603 82.44 -26.43 5.96
CA THR A 603 83.15 -25.15 6.08
C THR A 603 84.52 -25.15 5.40
N MET A 604 84.84 -24.10 4.61
CA MET A 604 86.15 -23.43 4.62
C MET A 604 86.17 -22.18 3.73
N ASN A 605 86.49 -21.04 4.36
CA ASN A 605 87.15 -19.81 3.89
C ASN A 605 87.24 -19.49 2.39
N LEU A 606 86.81 -18.28 2.02
CA LEU A 606 87.57 -17.26 1.26
C LEU A 606 86.67 -15.99 1.14
N VAL A 607 86.92 -14.98 1.96
CA VAL A 607 87.61 -13.71 1.60
C VAL A 607 86.87 -12.88 0.55
N SER A 608 86.32 -11.76 1.05
CA SER A 608 86.23 -10.41 0.48
C SER A 608 85.84 -10.23 -0.98
N ILE A 609 84.80 -9.42 -1.22
CA ILE A 609 84.90 -8.11 -1.90
C ILE A 609 83.58 -7.33 -1.66
N LEU A 610 83.74 -6.19 -0.99
CA LEU A 610 82.81 -5.05 -0.93
C LEU A 610 82.92 -4.23 -2.21
N PHE A 611 81.81 -3.66 -2.71
CA PHE A 611 81.62 -2.32 -3.31
C PHE A 611 80.14 -2.23 -3.73
N SER A 612 79.24 -1.58 -2.97
CA SER A 612 78.94 -0.13 -2.85
C SER A 612 77.95 0.42 -3.90
N PRO A 613 77.15 1.46 -3.54
CA PRO A 613 75.82 1.74 -4.08
C PRO A 613 75.78 2.90 -5.09
N LEU A 614 74.63 3.12 -5.72
CA LEU A 614 74.32 4.36 -6.44
C LEU A 614 73.42 5.26 -5.59
N ASN A 615 74.04 6.39 -5.18
CA ASN A 615 73.58 7.64 -4.55
C ASN A 615 72.93 7.61 -3.16
#